data_AF-A0A182V0Z4-F1
#
_entry.id   AF-A0A182V0Z4-F1
#
_cell.length_a   1.000
_cell.length_b   1.000
_cell.length_c   1.000
_cell.angle_alpha   90.00
_cell.angle_beta   90.00
_cell.angle_gamma   90.00
#
_symmetry.space_group_name_H-M   'P 1'
#
loop_
_entity.id
_entity.type
_entity.pdbx_description
1 polymer ?
#
loop_
_entity_poly.entity_id
_entity_poly.type
_entity_poly.pdbx_seq_one_letter_code
_entity_poly.pdbx_strand_id
1 'polypeptide(L)'
;MLFRAFHRKLHRTLRLLGTDAKLPPVVGTEKVKELLENAATFDDIKPSGGGTDSEWATLPYVAGTYISRDQSKKANRPKIDPRETNVILFPGQGTQYVGMGSKLLKYPGARDIFALANEVLGYDLLKICIEGPKSKLDQTKYCQPAVMVTSLAALEQLREERPNAIENCFATAGFSLGELTALVFAGAIPFDKGLRLVQIRAEAMQLASQQAKGAMATVLFGADGRIGEACKEALNWCIEKGIEGPDCRVANYLYPGCKVLAGNEEALRFLEANAKRFNIRRIKRLPVSGAFHTELMQPAVEPFAAALKKIRIEDPIISVHSNVDGKCYKSAGHIVGQLPKQIVRPVKWEQTLHIMYERKQGEHFPRTFECGPGRGLKAILKQVNAKAWDTTLNVEA
;
A
#
# COMPACT_ATOMS: atom_id res chain seq x y z
N MET A 1 -26.61 22.87 -7.36
CA MET A 1 -27.30 24.14 -7.02
C MET A 1 -27.28 24.47 -5.52
N LEU A 2 -27.32 23.49 -4.60
CA LEU A 2 -27.23 23.72 -3.15
C LEU A 2 -25.85 24.21 -2.64
N PHE A 3 -24.75 23.84 -3.29
CA PHE A 3 -23.39 24.27 -2.89
C PHE A 3 -23.15 25.78 -3.07
N ARG A 4 -23.77 26.38 -4.10
CA ARG A 4 -23.71 27.83 -4.36
C ARG A 4 -24.62 28.67 -3.45
N ALA A 5 -25.57 28.05 -2.76
CA ALA A 5 -26.45 28.72 -1.80
C ALA A 5 -25.81 28.80 -0.40
N PHE A 6 -25.04 27.78 -0.01
CA PHE A 6 -24.30 27.74 1.25
C PHE A 6 -23.17 28.79 1.28
N HIS A 7 -22.40 28.90 0.19
CA HIS A 7 -21.30 29.88 0.08
C HIS A 7 -21.78 31.34 0.09
N ARG A 8 -22.95 31.62 -0.49
CA ARG A 8 -23.52 32.98 -0.50
C ARG A 8 -24.12 33.40 0.84
N LYS A 9 -24.62 32.45 1.63
CA LYS A 9 -25.14 32.72 2.98
C LYS A 9 -23.99 33.01 3.96
N LEU A 10 -22.87 32.29 3.85
CA LEU A 10 -21.68 32.49 4.68
C LEU A 10 -20.99 33.86 4.45
N HIS A 11 -20.86 34.27 3.19
CA HIS A 11 -20.27 35.59 2.86
C HIS A 11 -21.14 36.77 3.30
N ARG A 12 -22.47 36.60 3.36
CA ARG A 12 -23.39 37.65 3.80
C ARG A 12 -23.36 37.84 5.33
N THR A 13 -23.14 36.76 6.08
CA THR A 13 -22.95 36.80 7.54
C THR A 13 -21.59 37.39 7.94
N LEU A 14 -20.54 37.14 7.16
CA LEU A 14 -19.20 37.69 7.44
C LEU A 14 -19.06 39.19 7.12
N ARG A 15 -19.85 39.74 6.17
CA ARG A 15 -19.89 41.20 5.93
C ARG A 15 -20.60 41.99 7.03
N LEU A 16 -21.41 41.35 7.87
CA LEU A 16 -22.15 42.01 8.95
C LEU A 16 -21.34 42.13 10.26
N LEU A 17 -20.15 41.52 10.33
CA LEU A 17 -19.35 41.42 11.56
C LEU A 17 -18.02 42.20 11.52
N GLY A 18 -17.83 43.09 10.54
CA GLY A 18 -16.86 44.19 10.61
C GLY A 18 -15.44 43.85 11.09
N THR A 19 -14.95 42.64 10.82
CA THR A 19 -13.64 42.18 11.30
C THR A 19 -12.85 41.61 10.13
N ASP A 20 -11.92 42.41 9.61
CA ASP A 20 -10.85 41.96 8.72
C ASP A 20 -9.84 41.11 9.51
N ALA A 21 -10.27 39.93 9.96
CA ALA A 21 -9.36 38.93 10.51
C ALA A 21 -8.83 38.09 9.34
N LYS A 22 -7.61 38.39 8.87
CA LYS A 22 -6.85 37.48 8.01
C LYS A 22 -6.67 36.16 8.76
N LEU A 23 -7.32 35.10 8.27
CA LEU A 23 -7.06 33.72 8.70
C LEU A 23 -5.55 33.44 8.53
N PRO A 24 -4.88 32.81 9.52
CA PRO A 24 -3.48 32.44 9.37
C PRO A 24 -3.31 31.43 8.22
N PRO A 25 -2.18 31.45 7.49
CA PRO A 25 -1.95 30.51 6.40
C PRO A 25 -1.95 29.07 6.93
N VAL A 26 -2.75 28.21 6.30
CA VAL A 26 -2.79 26.78 6.59
C VAL A 26 -1.42 26.18 6.24
N VAL A 27 -0.70 25.72 7.26
CA VAL A 27 0.60 25.04 7.12
C VAL A 27 0.47 23.88 6.13
N GLY A 28 1.23 23.94 5.03
CA GLY A 28 1.31 22.87 4.03
C GLY A 28 0.62 23.12 2.69
N THR A 29 -0.09 24.24 2.51
CA THR A 29 -0.73 24.59 1.22
C THR A 29 0.28 24.79 0.09
N GLU A 30 1.45 25.39 0.36
CA GLU A 30 2.53 25.53 -0.62
C GLU A 30 3.15 24.19 -1.03
N LYS A 31 3.32 23.25 -0.09
CA LYS A 31 3.86 21.91 -0.39
C LYS A 31 2.84 21.00 -1.08
N VAL A 32 1.55 21.15 -0.80
CA VAL A 32 0.50 20.47 -1.58
C VAL A 32 0.47 21.01 -3.00
N LYS A 33 0.63 22.33 -3.17
CA LYS A 33 0.79 22.94 -4.48
C LYS A 33 2.04 22.43 -5.20
N GLU A 34 3.18 22.34 -4.52
CA GLU A 34 4.41 21.73 -5.05
C GLU A 34 4.21 20.26 -5.42
N LEU A 35 3.48 19.46 -4.63
CA LEU A 35 3.13 18.08 -5.00
C LEU A 35 2.20 18.01 -6.22
N LEU A 36 1.27 18.95 -6.36
CA LEU A 36 0.40 19.06 -7.53
C LEU A 36 1.17 19.55 -8.76
N GLU A 37 2.18 20.42 -8.59
CA GLU A 37 3.11 20.87 -9.63
C GLU A 37 4.08 19.75 -10.03
N ASN A 38 4.57 18.96 -9.08
CA ASN A 38 5.37 17.75 -9.29
C ASN A 38 4.56 16.63 -9.94
N ALA A 39 3.27 16.54 -9.63
CA ALA A 39 2.33 15.75 -10.40
C ALA A 39 2.09 16.39 -11.78
N ALA A 40 2.16 17.71 -11.92
CA ALA A 40 2.02 18.41 -13.19
C ALA A 40 3.20 18.12 -14.16
N THR A 41 4.44 17.99 -13.67
CA THR A 41 5.67 17.74 -14.46
C THR A 41 6.01 16.26 -14.68
N PHE A 42 5.05 15.36 -14.44
CA PHE A 42 5.22 13.90 -14.46
C PHE A 42 5.85 13.30 -15.75
N ASP A 43 5.84 14.05 -16.85
CA ASP A 43 6.37 13.63 -18.15
C ASP A 43 7.77 14.21 -18.48
N ASP A 44 8.27 15.16 -17.70
CA ASP A 44 9.44 15.97 -18.09
C ASP A 44 10.81 15.34 -17.76
N ILE A 45 10.85 14.23 -17.01
CA ILE A 45 12.07 13.49 -16.70
C ILE A 45 12.07 12.19 -17.52
N LYS A 46 12.70 12.23 -18.69
CA LYS A 46 13.10 11.02 -19.40
C LYS A 46 14.42 10.52 -18.80
N PRO A 47 14.56 9.24 -18.46
CA PRO A 47 15.85 8.68 -18.08
C PRO A 47 16.88 9.02 -19.16
N SER A 48 18.10 9.36 -18.76
CA SER A 48 19.17 9.83 -19.67
C SER A 48 19.67 8.77 -20.68
N GLY A 49 19.07 7.58 -20.72
CA GLY A 49 19.30 6.56 -21.74
C GLY A 49 18.19 6.57 -22.80
N GLY A 50 18.52 6.91 -24.05
CA GLY A 50 17.61 6.97 -25.20
C GLY A 50 17.08 5.63 -25.70
N GLY A 51 16.54 4.79 -24.81
CA GLY A 51 15.74 3.63 -25.15
C GLY A 51 14.28 4.06 -25.38
N THR A 52 13.59 3.40 -26.31
CA THR A 52 12.15 3.62 -26.53
C THR A 52 11.36 3.41 -25.23
N ASP A 53 10.19 4.07 -25.07
CA ASP A 53 9.27 4.06 -23.90
C ASP A 53 8.75 2.66 -23.46
N SER A 54 9.43 1.58 -23.83
CA SER A 54 9.04 0.18 -23.75
C SER A 54 10.12 -0.76 -23.22
N GLU A 55 11.39 -0.36 -23.08
CA GLU A 55 12.47 -1.32 -22.74
C GLU A 55 12.46 -1.80 -21.28
N TRP A 56 11.87 -1.04 -20.35
CA TRP A 56 11.70 -1.48 -18.95
C TRP A 56 10.32 -2.06 -18.65
N ALA A 57 9.40 -2.00 -19.61
CA ALA A 57 8.25 -2.87 -19.66
C ALA A 57 8.67 -4.25 -20.21
N THR A 58 9.84 -4.77 -19.81
CA THR A 58 10.07 -6.22 -19.86
C THR A 58 9.08 -6.82 -18.89
N LEU A 59 7.91 -7.19 -19.42
CA LEU A 59 7.02 -8.12 -18.76
C LEU A 59 7.92 -9.22 -18.19
N PRO A 60 7.76 -9.63 -16.92
CA PRO A 60 8.69 -10.53 -16.25
C PRO A 60 8.63 -11.96 -16.80
N TYR A 61 8.17 -12.14 -18.04
CA TYR A 61 7.85 -13.38 -18.69
C TYR A 61 8.77 -13.56 -19.89
N VAL A 62 9.25 -14.79 -20.06
CA VAL A 62 10.03 -15.18 -21.23
C VAL A 62 9.17 -14.99 -22.49
N ALA A 63 9.80 -14.61 -23.61
CA ALA A 63 9.11 -14.53 -24.89
C ALA A 63 8.39 -15.86 -25.20
N GLY A 64 7.06 -15.82 -25.34
CA GLY A 64 6.22 -17.02 -25.57
C GLY A 64 5.47 -17.54 -24.33
N THR A 65 5.64 -16.96 -23.14
CA THR A 65 4.79 -17.32 -21.99
C THR A 65 3.32 -17.02 -22.31
N TYR A 66 2.44 -18.00 -22.05
CA TYR A 66 1.00 -17.83 -22.23
C TYR A 66 0.45 -16.84 -21.20
N ILE A 67 0.36 -15.58 -21.61
CA ILE A 67 -0.25 -14.50 -20.83
C ILE A 67 -1.73 -14.41 -21.23
N SER A 68 -2.59 -15.02 -20.44
CA SER A 68 -4.04 -14.96 -20.67
C SER A 68 -4.58 -13.58 -20.31
N ARG A 69 -4.71 -12.70 -21.31
CA ARG A 69 -5.32 -11.36 -21.17
C ARG A 69 -6.83 -11.37 -20.90
N ASP A 70 -7.49 -12.53 -21.02
CA ASP A 70 -8.94 -12.65 -20.89
C ASP A 70 -9.29 -13.80 -19.93
N GLN A 71 -9.50 -13.46 -18.66
CA GLN A 71 -9.98 -14.43 -17.67
C GLN A 71 -11.45 -14.79 -17.84
N SER A 72 -12.17 -14.18 -18.79
CA SER A 72 -13.64 -14.20 -18.79
C SER A 72 -14.31 -15.03 -19.89
N LYS A 73 -13.60 -15.66 -20.83
CA LYS A 73 -14.26 -16.34 -21.97
C LYS A 73 -13.76 -17.76 -22.28
N LYS A 74 -14.52 -18.73 -21.75
CA LYS A 74 -14.83 -20.10 -22.22
C LYS A 74 -13.79 -21.25 -22.17
N ALA A 75 -14.29 -22.36 -21.59
CA ALA A 75 -14.22 -23.79 -21.95
C ALA A 75 -12.87 -24.52 -21.97
N ASN A 76 -12.76 -25.51 -21.07
CA ASN A 76 -11.69 -26.51 -20.93
C ASN A 76 -10.26 -25.97 -20.79
N ARG A 77 -9.99 -25.32 -19.66
CA ARG A 77 -8.62 -25.28 -19.14
C ARG A 77 -8.29 -26.66 -18.57
N PRO A 78 -7.17 -27.29 -18.95
CA PRO A 78 -6.69 -28.46 -18.21
C PRO A 78 -6.58 -28.09 -16.73
N LYS A 79 -6.98 -29.00 -15.85
CA LYS A 79 -6.92 -28.77 -14.40
C LYS A 79 -5.45 -28.70 -13.99
N ILE A 80 -4.87 -27.50 -13.94
CA ILE A 80 -3.51 -27.29 -13.46
C ILE A 80 -3.47 -27.67 -11.99
N ASP A 81 -2.54 -28.53 -11.61
CA ASP A 81 -2.33 -28.88 -10.22
C ASP A 81 -1.90 -27.60 -9.47
N PRO A 82 -2.60 -27.19 -8.39
CA PRO A 82 -2.21 -26.01 -7.62
C PRO A 82 -0.73 -26.01 -7.23
N ARG A 83 -0.12 -27.19 -6.99
CA ARG A 83 1.31 -27.32 -6.63
C ARG A 83 2.28 -26.82 -7.70
N GLU A 84 1.82 -26.70 -8.94
CA GLU A 84 2.58 -26.19 -10.08
C GLU A 84 2.37 -24.68 -10.30
N THR A 85 1.48 -24.07 -9.51
CA THR A 85 1.13 -22.65 -9.60
C THR A 85 1.68 -21.85 -8.41
N ASN A 86 1.91 -20.56 -8.62
CA ASN A 86 2.52 -19.69 -7.62
C ASN A 86 1.68 -18.44 -7.32
N VAL A 87 1.82 -17.98 -6.08
CA VAL A 87 1.36 -16.68 -5.60
C VAL A 87 2.57 -15.86 -5.17
N ILE A 88 2.63 -14.59 -5.57
CA ILE A 88 3.67 -13.67 -5.12
C ILE A 88 3.05 -12.55 -4.28
N LEU A 89 3.54 -12.39 -3.05
CA LEU A 89 3.08 -11.40 -2.09
C LEU A 89 4.14 -10.33 -1.87
N PHE A 90 3.73 -9.06 -1.90
CA PHE A 90 4.62 -7.91 -1.72
C PHE A 90 4.36 -7.19 -0.37
N PRO A 91 5.38 -7.01 0.48
CA PRO A 91 5.24 -6.32 1.75
C PRO A 91 4.97 -4.82 1.57
N GLY A 92 4.51 -4.20 2.66
CA GLY A 92 4.24 -2.77 2.73
C GLY A 92 5.19 -2.03 3.68
N GLN A 93 4.88 -0.76 3.92
CA GLN A 93 5.55 0.05 4.93
C GLN A 93 5.53 -0.65 6.30
N GLY A 94 6.64 -0.53 7.03
CA GLY A 94 6.87 -1.15 8.34
C GLY A 94 7.76 -2.39 8.29
N THR A 95 8.09 -2.90 7.09
CA THR A 95 9.01 -4.03 6.95
C THR A 95 10.45 -3.63 6.64
N GLN A 96 10.70 -2.34 6.38
CA GLN A 96 12.04 -1.82 6.10
C GLN A 96 12.99 -2.00 7.29
N TYR A 97 14.27 -2.25 7.00
CA TYR A 97 15.33 -2.32 7.99
C TYR A 97 16.66 -1.88 7.37
N VAL A 98 17.55 -1.31 8.19
CA VAL A 98 18.89 -0.91 7.72
C VAL A 98 19.69 -2.17 7.37
N GLY A 99 20.29 -2.18 6.19
CA GLY A 99 21.01 -3.32 5.60
C GLY A 99 20.21 -4.07 4.53
N MET A 100 18.91 -3.77 4.35
CA MET A 100 18.10 -4.37 3.28
C MET A 100 18.66 -4.01 1.90
N GLY A 101 18.53 -4.92 0.94
CA GLY A 101 19.05 -4.77 -0.42
C GLY A 101 20.51 -5.17 -0.58
N SER A 102 21.32 -5.21 0.48
CA SER A 102 22.76 -5.50 0.39
C SER A 102 23.06 -6.88 -0.21
N LYS A 103 22.33 -7.92 0.23
CA LYS A 103 22.45 -9.28 -0.29
C LYS A 103 21.95 -9.43 -1.73
N LEU A 104 21.04 -8.56 -2.16
CA LEU A 104 20.48 -8.59 -3.50
C LEU A 104 21.47 -8.07 -4.55
N LEU A 105 22.46 -7.26 -4.16
CA LEU A 105 23.44 -6.69 -5.08
C LEU A 105 24.30 -7.71 -5.81
N LYS A 106 24.27 -9.01 -5.45
CA LYS A 106 24.92 -10.06 -6.25
C LYS A 106 24.20 -10.35 -7.57
N TYR A 107 22.89 -10.11 -7.64
CA TYR A 107 22.07 -10.30 -8.85
C TYR A 107 22.14 -9.05 -9.74
N PRO A 108 22.52 -9.15 -11.03
CA PRO A 108 22.56 -8.02 -11.95
C PRO A 108 21.26 -7.21 -12.01
N GLY A 109 20.10 -7.89 -12.18
CA GLY A 109 18.82 -7.20 -12.28
C GLY A 109 18.44 -6.38 -11.04
N ALA A 110 18.88 -6.84 -9.86
CA ALA A 110 18.70 -6.07 -8.62
C ALA A 110 19.54 -4.79 -8.61
N ARG A 111 20.79 -4.82 -9.10
CA ARG A 111 21.64 -3.62 -9.21
C ARG A 111 21.03 -2.60 -10.17
N ASP A 112 20.51 -3.07 -11.30
CA ASP A 112 19.90 -2.22 -12.32
C ASP A 112 18.64 -1.51 -11.79
N ILE A 113 17.79 -2.24 -11.05
CA ILE A 113 16.60 -1.68 -10.39
C ILE A 113 16.97 -0.57 -9.40
N PHE A 114 18.02 -0.75 -8.59
CA PHE A 114 18.47 0.30 -7.66
C PHE A 114 19.08 1.50 -8.39
N ALA A 115 19.84 1.29 -9.47
CA ALA A 115 20.40 2.36 -10.27
C ALA A 115 19.30 3.23 -10.90
N LEU A 116 18.31 2.59 -11.53
CA LEU A 116 17.16 3.28 -12.11
C LEU A 116 16.30 3.99 -11.04
N ALA A 117 16.15 3.38 -9.86
CA ALA A 117 15.48 4.04 -8.75
C ALA A 117 16.17 5.34 -8.32
N ASN A 118 17.51 5.36 -8.30
CA ASN A 118 18.27 6.56 -7.97
C ASN A 118 18.06 7.67 -9.00
N GLU A 119 17.98 7.34 -10.29
CA GLU A 119 17.66 8.28 -11.37
C GLU A 119 16.26 8.88 -11.21
N VAL A 120 15.25 8.03 -10.98
CA VAL A 120 13.85 8.45 -10.84
C VAL A 120 13.63 9.31 -9.58
N LEU A 121 14.29 8.97 -8.48
CA LEU A 121 14.10 9.63 -7.19
C LEU A 121 14.98 10.87 -7.01
N GLY A 122 16.08 10.98 -7.76
CA GLY A 122 17.07 12.06 -7.64
C GLY A 122 17.93 11.98 -6.38
N TYR A 123 17.99 10.82 -5.71
CA TYR A 123 18.85 10.57 -4.56
C TYR A 123 19.24 9.09 -4.46
N ASP A 124 20.32 8.81 -3.74
CA ASP A 124 20.81 7.44 -3.53
C ASP A 124 19.93 6.67 -2.51
N LEU A 125 18.94 5.96 -3.01
CA LEU A 125 18.04 5.14 -2.22
C LEU A 125 18.77 3.93 -1.64
N LEU A 126 19.64 3.29 -2.42
CA LEU A 126 20.39 2.10 -2.00
C LEU A 126 21.24 2.40 -0.77
N LYS A 127 21.93 3.55 -0.76
CA LYS A 127 22.69 4.00 0.40
C LYS A 127 21.82 4.16 1.65
N ILE A 128 20.61 4.72 1.51
CA ILE A 128 19.66 4.85 2.63
C ILE A 128 19.23 3.47 3.14
N CYS A 129 18.98 2.51 2.23
CA CYS A 129 18.61 1.14 2.60
C CYS A 129 19.73 0.42 3.37
N ILE A 130 20.97 0.51 2.90
CA ILE A 130 22.10 -0.25 3.45
C ILE A 130 22.69 0.42 4.69
N GLU A 131 22.92 1.72 4.65
CA GLU A 131 23.66 2.46 5.69
C GLU A 131 22.74 3.19 6.69
N GLY A 132 21.53 3.54 6.27
CA GLY A 132 20.59 4.30 7.09
C GLY A 132 20.92 5.81 7.15
N PRO A 133 20.75 6.48 8.32
CA PRO A 133 20.36 5.94 9.62
C PRO A 133 18.91 5.43 9.63
N LYS A 134 18.59 4.54 10.57
CA LYS A 134 17.23 3.97 10.71
C LYS A 134 16.14 5.04 10.81
N SER A 135 16.41 6.13 11.54
CA SER A 135 15.49 7.26 11.68
C SER A 135 15.17 7.98 10.37
N LYS A 136 16.08 7.96 9.39
CA LYS A 136 15.83 8.47 8.04
C LYS A 136 15.04 7.45 7.23
N LEU A 137 15.47 6.19 7.23
CA LEU A 137 14.80 5.11 6.49
C LEU A 137 13.34 4.91 6.94
N ASP A 138 13.04 5.10 8.23
CA ASP A 138 11.68 4.96 8.79
C ASP A 138 10.73 6.11 8.40
N GLN A 139 11.22 7.22 7.85
CA GLN A 139 10.34 8.30 7.40
C GLN A 139 9.51 7.82 6.21
N THR A 140 8.21 8.12 6.22
CA THR A 140 7.25 7.60 5.23
C THR A 140 7.72 7.85 3.78
N LYS A 141 8.26 9.05 3.50
CA LYS A 141 8.81 9.43 2.19
C LYS A 141 9.97 8.57 1.69
N TYR A 142 10.75 7.96 2.58
CA TYR A 142 11.88 7.10 2.20
C TYR A 142 11.51 5.62 2.30
N CYS A 143 10.80 5.20 3.35
CA CYS A 143 10.47 3.78 3.53
C CYS A 143 9.60 3.25 2.39
N GLN A 144 8.69 4.05 1.83
CA GLN A 144 7.81 3.55 0.77
C GLN A 144 8.57 3.26 -0.54
N PRO A 145 9.34 4.20 -1.13
CA PRO A 145 10.23 3.87 -2.24
C PRO A 145 11.18 2.71 -1.91
N ALA A 146 11.77 2.72 -0.71
CA ALA A 146 12.74 1.71 -0.29
C ALA A 146 12.15 0.29 -0.27
N VAL A 147 10.95 0.12 0.29
CA VAL A 147 10.26 -1.18 0.31
C VAL A 147 9.88 -1.63 -1.11
N MET A 148 9.36 -0.73 -1.95
CA MET A 148 9.01 -1.07 -3.34
C MET A 148 10.23 -1.56 -4.13
N VAL A 149 11.31 -0.78 -4.14
CA VAL A 149 12.51 -1.07 -4.94
C VAL A 149 13.19 -2.34 -4.43
N THR A 150 13.32 -2.51 -3.11
CA THR A 150 13.90 -3.74 -2.53
C THR A 150 13.02 -4.97 -2.83
N SER A 151 11.70 -4.81 -2.88
CA SER A 151 10.78 -5.91 -3.23
C SER A 151 10.90 -6.34 -4.69
N LEU A 152 11.09 -5.38 -5.61
CA LEU A 152 11.34 -5.69 -7.02
C LEU A 152 12.76 -6.24 -7.24
N ALA A 153 13.76 -5.77 -6.49
CA ALA A 153 15.08 -6.38 -6.50
C ALA A 153 15.07 -7.83 -5.99
N ALA A 154 14.24 -8.14 -4.97
CA ALA A 154 14.04 -9.52 -4.50
C ALA A 154 13.31 -10.37 -5.56
N LEU A 155 12.46 -9.76 -6.38
CA LEU A 155 11.85 -10.46 -7.53
C LEU A 155 12.91 -10.89 -8.55
N GLU A 156 13.94 -10.06 -8.79
CA GLU A 156 15.04 -10.43 -9.70
C GLU A 156 15.89 -11.59 -9.13
N GLN A 157 16.13 -11.62 -7.82
CA GLN A 157 16.67 -12.82 -7.18
C GLN A 157 15.79 -14.05 -7.44
N LEU A 158 14.47 -13.93 -7.23
CA LEU A 158 13.54 -15.04 -7.41
C LEU A 158 13.53 -15.53 -8.87
N ARG A 159 13.61 -14.60 -9.83
CA ARG A 159 13.70 -14.89 -11.26
C ARG A 159 14.93 -15.73 -11.60
N GLU A 160 16.09 -15.35 -11.08
CA GLU A 160 17.34 -16.07 -11.33
C GLU A 160 17.38 -17.44 -10.63
N GLU A 161 16.93 -17.52 -9.38
CA GLU A 161 16.99 -18.77 -8.61
C GLU A 161 15.87 -19.77 -8.97
N ARG A 162 14.70 -19.27 -9.35
CA ARG A 162 13.47 -20.05 -9.53
C ARG A 162 12.58 -19.43 -10.63
N PRO A 163 12.98 -19.47 -11.91
CA PRO A 163 12.22 -18.85 -13.00
C PRO A 163 10.74 -19.32 -13.05
N ASN A 164 10.50 -20.61 -12.81
CA ASN A 164 9.15 -21.19 -12.76
C ASN A 164 8.25 -20.54 -11.68
N ALA A 165 8.81 -19.93 -10.64
CA ALA A 165 8.06 -19.19 -9.62
C ALA A 165 7.32 -17.99 -10.24
N ILE A 166 7.97 -17.31 -11.18
CA ILE A 166 7.45 -16.17 -11.91
C ILE A 166 6.53 -16.63 -13.05
N GLU A 167 7.01 -17.57 -13.87
CA GLU A 167 6.29 -18.05 -15.07
C GLU A 167 4.92 -18.64 -14.73
N ASN A 168 4.84 -19.41 -13.63
CA ASN A 168 3.58 -20.03 -13.21
C ASN A 168 2.85 -19.19 -12.14
N CYS A 169 3.18 -17.91 -12.01
CA CYS A 169 2.46 -17.01 -11.10
C CYS A 169 1.07 -16.69 -11.67
N PHE A 170 0.01 -17.11 -10.99
CA PHE A 170 -1.36 -16.87 -11.44
C PHE A 170 -2.05 -15.73 -10.67
N ALA A 171 -1.53 -15.39 -9.48
CA ALA A 171 -2.08 -14.34 -8.64
C ALA A 171 -0.98 -13.63 -7.83
N THR A 172 -1.18 -12.34 -7.61
CA THR A 172 -0.33 -11.52 -6.76
C THR A 172 -1.17 -10.56 -5.91
N ALA A 173 -0.63 -10.19 -4.75
CA ALA A 173 -1.22 -9.19 -3.89
C ALA A 173 -0.10 -8.48 -3.15
N GLY A 174 -0.32 -7.23 -2.76
CA GLY A 174 0.60 -6.55 -1.88
C GLY A 174 -0.09 -5.77 -0.79
N PHE A 175 0.59 -5.61 0.33
CA PHE A 175 0.02 -5.00 1.52
C PHE A 175 0.25 -3.48 1.51
N SER A 176 -0.83 -2.70 1.48
CA SER A 176 -0.81 -1.24 1.39
C SER A 176 0.03 -0.77 0.19
N LEU A 177 1.17 -0.13 0.44
CA LEU A 177 2.18 0.20 -0.57
C LEU A 177 2.48 -0.97 -1.52
N GLY A 178 2.57 -2.20 -1.00
CA GLY A 178 2.89 -3.38 -1.81
C GLY A 178 1.90 -3.60 -2.95
N GLU A 179 0.68 -3.07 -2.89
CA GLU A 179 -0.29 -3.13 -3.98
C GLU A 179 0.22 -2.42 -5.25
N LEU A 180 0.98 -1.32 -5.09
CA LEU A 180 1.64 -0.65 -6.21
C LEU A 180 2.79 -1.49 -6.76
N THR A 181 3.57 -2.13 -5.89
CA THR A 181 4.60 -3.10 -6.28
C THR A 181 4.00 -4.27 -7.07
N ALA A 182 2.86 -4.81 -6.62
CA ALA A 182 2.14 -5.89 -7.28
C ALA A 182 1.61 -5.49 -8.66
N LEU A 183 1.13 -4.25 -8.81
CA LEU A 183 0.68 -3.71 -10.10
C LEU A 183 1.84 -3.47 -11.08
N VAL A 184 3.01 -3.05 -10.58
CA VAL A 184 4.22 -2.95 -11.40
C VAL A 184 4.67 -4.33 -11.86
N PHE A 185 4.74 -5.30 -10.93
CA PHE A 185 5.06 -6.69 -11.26
C PHE A 185 4.09 -7.29 -12.30
N ALA A 186 2.80 -7.01 -12.17
CA ALA A 186 1.76 -7.47 -13.09
C ALA A 186 1.66 -6.64 -14.38
N GLY A 187 2.65 -5.78 -14.69
CA GLY A 187 2.73 -5.01 -15.93
C GLY A 187 1.65 -3.94 -16.11
N ALA A 188 0.86 -3.64 -15.07
CA ALA A 188 -0.22 -2.66 -15.14
C ALA A 188 0.31 -1.22 -15.00
N ILE A 189 1.46 -1.05 -14.33
CA ILE A 189 2.11 0.25 -14.09
C ILE A 189 3.58 0.12 -14.48
N PRO A 190 4.13 0.98 -15.36
CA PRO A 190 5.57 1.02 -15.63
C PRO A 190 6.38 1.33 -14.36
N PHE A 191 7.57 0.75 -14.19
CA PHE A 191 8.34 0.88 -12.95
C PHE A 191 8.66 2.32 -12.57
N ASP A 192 9.17 3.12 -13.51
CA ASP A 192 9.54 4.54 -13.32
C ASP A 192 8.33 5.36 -12.85
N LYS A 193 7.20 5.18 -13.54
CA LYS A 193 5.94 5.86 -13.22
C LYS A 193 5.35 5.39 -11.89
N GLY A 194 5.45 4.09 -11.60
CA GLY A 194 5.03 3.48 -10.34
C GLY A 194 5.85 3.98 -9.16
N LEU A 195 7.17 4.10 -9.32
CA LEU A 195 8.06 4.61 -8.28
C LEU A 195 7.81 6.10 -8.00
N ARG A 196 7.61 6.90 -9.05
CA ARG A 196 7.22 8.32 -8.90
C ARG A 196 5.85 8.47 -8.23
N LEU A 197 4.89 7.61 -8.56
CA LEU A 197 3.59 7.56 -7.89
C LEU A 197 3.72 7.19 -6.42
N VAL A 198 4.60 6.25 -6.07
CA VAL A 198 4.93 5.89 -4.68
C VAL A 198 5.56 7.06 -3.94
N GLN A 199 6.47 7.80 -4.57
CA GLN A 199 7.06 9.00 -3.97
C GLN A 199 5.99 10.04 -3.63
N ILE A 200 5.10 10.35 -4.58
CA ILE A 200 3.98 11.30 -4.38
C ILE A 200 3.04 10.81 -3.27
N ARG A 201 2.68 9.51 -3.27
CA ARG A 201 1.87 8.89 -2.21
C ARG A 201 2.52 9.10 -0.84
N ALA A 202 3.81 8.80 -0.74
CA ALA A 202 4.55 8.82 0.51
C ALA A 202 4.70 10.23 1.07
N GLU A 203 5.03 11.20 0.22
CA GLU A 203 5.12 12.62 0.57
C GLU A 203 3.75 13.19 0.97
N ALA A 204 2.70 12.90 0.21
CA ALA A 204 1.35 13.36 0.51
C ALA A 204 0.82 12.78 1.83
N MET A 205 1.04 11.48 2.10
CA MET A 205 0.67 10.85 3.37
C MET A 205 1.51 11.38 4.54
N GLN A 206 2.78 11.71 4.32
CA GLN A 206 3.63 12.33 5.33
C GLN A 206 3.13 13.72 5.71
N LEU A 207 2.69 14.53 4.73
CA LEU A 207 2.08 15.84 4.98
C LEU A 207 0.74 15.73 5.70
N ALA A 208 -0.13 14.80 5.28
CA ALA A 208 -1.40 14.54 5.96
C ALA A 208 -1.18 14.17 7.44
N SER A 209 -0.16 13.37 7.73
CA SER A 209 0.23 13.00 9.10
C SER A 209 0.74 14.18 9.94
N GLN A 210 1.31 15.20 9.29
CA GLN A 210 1.76 16.43 9.96
C GLN A 210 0.61 17.39 10.25
N GLN A 211 -0.45 17.36 9.42
CA GLN A 211 -1.64 18.20 9.59
C GLN A 211 -2.54 17.67 10.72
N ALA A 212 -2.72 16.36 10.82
CA ALA A 212 -3.55 15.73 11.85
C ALA A 212 -2.76 14.65 12.61
N LYS A 213 -2.59 14.86 13.92
CA LYS A 213 -1.92 13.88 14.80
C LYS A 213 -2.77 12.61 14.88
N GLY A 214 -2.27 11.55 14.28
CA GLY A 214 -2.90 10.23 14.30
C GLY A 214 -1.92 9.14 14.72
N ALA A 215 -2.46 8.00 15.11
CA ALA A 215 -1.68 6.83 15.48
C ALA A 215 -2.35 5.55 15.01
N MET A 216 -1.58 4.47 15.03
CA MET A 216 -2.04 3.12 14.72
C MET A 216 -1.61 2.16 15.84
N ALA A 217 -2.45 1.17 16.13
CA ALA A 217 -2.13 0.12 17.09
C ALA A 217 -2.64 -1.24 16.62
N THR A 218 -1.80 -2.27 16.72
CA THR A 218 -2.25 -3.66 16.58
C THR A 218 -3.07 -4.04 17.81
N VAL A 219 -4.24 -4.64 17.57
CA VAL A 219 -5.21 -5.04 18.57
C VAL A 219 -5.48 -6.53 18.43
N LEU A 220 -5.19 -7.29 19.48
CA LEU A 220 -5.47 -8.72 19.62
C LEU A 220 -6.71 -8.94 20.48
N PHE A 221 -7.62 -9.78 20.02
CA PHE A 221 -8.91 -10.03 20.66
C PHE A 221 -9.39 -11.47 20.39
N GLY A 222 -10.31 -11.96 21.23
CA GLY A 222 -10.97 -13.26 21.04
C GLY A 222 -12.22 -13.17 20.15
N ALA A 223 -12.95 -14.27 20.01
CA ALA A 223 -14.24 -14.28 19.28
C ALA A 223 -15.30 -13.35 19.92
N ASP A 224 -15.14 -13.05 21.21
CA ASP A 224 -15.93 -12.14 22.04
C ASP A 224 -15.51 -10.67 21.93
N GLY A 225 -14.50 -10.34 21.10
CA GLY A 225 -13.97 -8.99 20.94
C GLY A 225 -14.96 -8.03 20.27
N ARG A 226 -15.26 -6.91 20.93
CA ARG A 226 -16.25 -5.90 20.47
C ARG A 226 -15.59 -4.73 19.74
N ILE A 227 -14.78 -5.03 18.73
CA ILE A 227 -13.90 -4.04 18.07
C ILE A 227 -14.66 -2.90 17.37
N GLY A 228 -15.80 -3.21 16.74
CA GLY A 228 -16.63 -2.18 16.09
C GLY A 228 -17.24 -1.19 17.08
N GLU A 229 -17.71 -1.70 18.22
CA GLU A 229 -18.20 -0.88 19.34
C GLU A 229 -17.06 -0.05 19.95
N ALA A 230 -15.88 -0.65 20.15
CA ALA A 230 -14.71 0.05 20.66
C ALA A 230 -14.34 1.26 19.80
N CYS A 231 -14.28 1.10 18.47
CA CYS A 231 -14.00 2.21 17.56
C CYS A 231 -15.08 3.29 17.61
N LYS A 232 -16.36 2.90 17.68
CA LYS A 232 -17.48 3.83 17.75
C LYS A 232 -17.48 4.64 19.06
N GLU A 233 -17.23 3.99 20.20
CA GLU A 233 -17.11 4.68 21.50
C GLU A 233 -15.91 5.61 21.54
N ALA A 234 -14.74 5.18 21.03
CA ALA A 234 -13.55 6.03 20.96
C ALA A 234 -13.76 7.26 20.07
N LEU A 235 -14.44 7.09 18.94
CA LEU A 235 -14.82 8.18 18.04
C LEU A 235 -15.79 9.15 18.74
N ASN A 236 -16.85 8.64 19.36
CA ASN A 236 -17.82 9.46 20.09
C ASN A 236 -17.16 10.25 21.22
N TRP A 237 -16.25 9.60 21.97
CA TRP A 237 -15.49 10.25 23.02
C TRP A 237 -14.64 11.41 22.47
N CYS A 238 -14.01 11.24 21.29
CA CYS A 238 -13.26 12.33 20.65
C CYS A 238 -14.17 13.50 20.25
N ILE A 239 -15.38 13.20 19.73
CA ILE A 239 -16.39 14.21 19.39
C ILE A 239 -16.80 14.99 20.65
N GLU A 240 -17.11 14.29 21.74
CA GLU A 240 -17.49 14.91 23.03
C GLU A 240 -16.38 15.79 23.62
N LYS A 241 -15.11 15.42 23.39
CA LYS A 241 -13.95 16.21 23.79
C LYS A 241 -13.61 17.35 22.83
N GLY A 242 -14.37 17.53 21.76
CA GLY A 242 -14.15 18.60 20.78
C GLY A 242 -12.87 18.43 19.97
N ILE A 243 -12.40 17.19 19.76
CA ILE A 243 -11.25 16.92 18.90
C ILE A 243 -11.61 17.27 17.45
N GLU A 244 -10.80 18.12 16.82
CA GLU A 244 -10.98 18.49 15.41
C GLU A 244 -10.69 17.30 14.48
N GLY A 245 -11.58 17.06 13.52
CA GLY A 245 -11.47 15.93 12.59
C GLY A 245 -11.37 14.57 13.29
N PRO A 246 -12.33 14.19 14.16
CA PRO A 246 -12.22 12.98 14.96
C PRO A 246 -12.40 11.74 14.07
N ASP A 247 -11.50 10.77 14.22
CA ASP A 247 -11.52 9.48 13.53
C ASP A 247 -11.01 8.37 14.46
N CYS A 248 -11.62 7.20 14.35
CA CYS A 248 -11.16 5.95 14.96
C CYS A 248 -11.82 4.78 14.25
N ARG A 249 -11.03 3.93 13.60
CA ARG A 249 -11.55 2.80 12.82
C ARG A 249 -10.53 1.67 12.70
N VAL A 250 -10.99 0.55 12.15
CA VAL A 250 -10.09 -0.48 11.64
C VAL A 250 -9.39 0.06 10.39
N ALA A 251 -8.07 0.04 10.38
CA ALA A 251 -7.22 0.41 9.24
C ALA A 251 -6.64 -0.82 8.52
N ASN A 252 -6.43 -1.93 9.22
CA ASN A 252 -5.96 -3.18 8.61
C ASN A 252 -6.66 -4.38 9.24
N TYR A 253 -7.18 -5.27 8.40
CA TYR A 253 -7.65 -6.60 8.77
C TYR A 253 -6.50 -7.58 8.52
N LEU A 254 -5.83 -8.07 9.56
CA LEU A 254 -4.64 -8.91 9.41
C LEU A 254 -5.00 -10.39 9.34
N TYR A 255 -5.67 -10.90 10.37
CA TYR A 255 -6.10 -12.29 10.51
C TYR A 255 -7.18 -12.42 11.59
N PRO A 256 -7.86 -13.58 11.73
CA PRO A 256 -8.87 -13.77 12.75
C PRO A 256 -8.35 -13.44 14.16
N GLY A 257 -8.99 -12.48 14.84
CA GLY A 257 -8.57 -12.02 16.17
C GLY A 257 -7.44 -10.99 16.19
N CYS A 258 -7.01 -10.46 15.04
CA CYS A 258 -6.00 -9.39 14.97
C CYS A 258 -6.29 -8.35 13.90
N LYS A 259 -6.39 -7.09 14.34
CA LYS A 259 -6.64 -5.92 13.49
C LYS A 259 -5.68 -4.81 13.85
N VAL A 260 -5.50 -3.84 12.96
CA VAL A 260 -4.90 -2.56 13.31
C VAL A 260 -6.00 -1.53 13.40
N LEU A 261 -6.09 -0.87 14.55
CA LEU A 261 -6.95 0.29 14.75
C LEU A 261 -6.13 1.56 14.53
N ALA A 262 -6.74 2.56 13.93
CA ALA A 262 -6.10 3.83 13.64
C ALA A 262 -7.10 4.99 13.76
N GLY A 263 -6.59 6.16 14.10
CA GLY A 263 -7.39 7.35 14.38
C GLY A 263 -6.56 8.42 15.06
N ASN A 264 -7.23 9.41 15.66
CA ASN A 264 -6.54 10.42 16.48
C ASN A 264 -5.79 9.74 17.63
N GLU A 265 -4.69 10.35 18.06
CA GLU A 265 -3.87 9.88 19.17
C GLU A 265 -4.70 9.66 20.45
N GLU A 266 -5.64 10.56 20.71
CA GLU A 266 -6.56 10.52 21.83
C GLU A 266 -7.55 9.36 21.76
N ALA A 267 -8.04 9.01 20.57
CA ALA A 267 -8.93 7.87 20.38
C ALA A 267 -8.23 6.55 20.75
N LEU A 268 -6.97 6.40 20.35
CA LEU A 268 -6.18 5.22 20.70
C LEU A 268 -5.85 5.19 22.21
N ARG A 269 -5.64 6.33 22.86
CA ARG A 269 -5.48 6.39 24.33
C ARG A 269 -6.76 5.98 25.06
N PHE A 270 -7.92 6.41 24.56
CA PHE A 270 -9.20 5.95 25.08
C PHE A 270 -9.32 4.42 24.96
N LEU A 271 -8.96 3.85 23.82
CA LEU A 271 -8.98 2.40 23.61
C LEU A 271 -8.04 1.66 24.56
N GLU A 272 -6.84 2.19 24.80
CA GLU A 272 -5.87 1.63 25.76
C GLU A 272 -6.40 1.62 27.19
N ALA A 273 -7.03 2.72 27.63
CA ALA A 273 -7.63 2.81 28.95
C ALA A 273 -8.86 1.90 29.12
N ASN A 274 -9.60 1.62 28.03
CA ASN A 274 -10.87 0.90 28.06
C ASN A 274 -10.79 -0.51 27.45
N ALA A 275 -9.60 -1.02 27.13
CA ALA A 275 -9.40 -2.26 26.38
C ALA A 275 -10.18 -3.46 26.95
N LYS A 276 -10.18 -3.62 28.28
CA LYS A 276 -10.89 -4.71 28.98
C LYS A 276 -12.40 -4.68 28.73
N ARG A 277 -13.02 -3.50 28.63
CA ARG A 277 -14.47 -3.36 28.38
C ARG A 277 -14.87 -3.96 27.04
N PHE A 278 -13.97 -3.93 26.06
CA PHE A 278 -14.22 -4.41 24.70
C PHE A 278 -13.67 -5.81 24.43
N ASN A 279 -13.26 -6.55 25.47
CA ASN A 279 -12.60 -7.85 25.37
C ASN A 279 -11.33 -7.82 24.50
N ILE A 280 -10.63 -6.68 24.51
CA ILE A 280 -9.32 -6.55 23.87
C ILE A 280 -8.26 -7.13 24.81
N ARG A 281 -7.51 -8.12 24.32
CA ARG A 281 -6.49 -8.83 25.08
C ARG A 281 -5.16 -8.08 25.10
N ARG A 282 -4.81 -7.42 23.99
CA ARG A 282 -3.56 -6.67 23.86
C ARG A 282 -3.70 -5.55 22.84
N ILE A 283 -3.13 -4.39 23.16
CA ILE A 283 -2.92 -3.27 22.26
C ILE A 283 -1.42 -3.01 22.18
N LYS A 284 -0.89 -2.82 20.96
CA LYS A 284 0.52 -2.44 20.72
C LYS A 284 0.58 -1.33 19.69
N ARG A 285 1.06 -0.14 20.11
CA ARG A 285 1.31 1.00 19.22
C ARG A 285 2.30 0.63 18.12
N LEU A 286 2.03 1.11 16.90
CA LEU A 286 2.92 0.98 15.75
C LEU A 286 3.82 2.21 15.64
N PRO A 287 5.12 2.07 15.33
CA PRO A 287 6.05 3.18 15.19
C PRO A 287 5.87 3.86 13.81
N VAL A 288 4.72 4.52 13.62
CA VAL A 288 4.35 5.18 12.37
C VAL A 288 3.97 6.63 12.62
N SER A 289 4.11 7.48 11.60
CA SER A 289 3.91 8.93 11.73
C SER A 289 2.46 9.38 11.76
N GLY A 290 1.50 8.53 11.41
CA GLY A 290 0.09 8.91 11.30
C GLY A 290 -0.86 7.73 11.25
N ALA A 291 -2.15 8.04 11.16
CA ALA A 291 -3.25 7.06 11.07
C ALA A 291 -3.54 6.67 9.62
N PHE A 292 -2.69 5.84 9.03
CA PHE A 292 -2.86 5.41 7.64
C PHE A 292 -4.14 4.59 7.43
N HIS A 293 -4.70 4.62 6.21
CA HIS A 293 -5.94 3.91 5.85
C HIS A 293 -7.18 4.38 6.63
N THR A 294 -7.22 5.68 6.95
CA THR A 294 -8.32 6.38 7.61
C THR A 294 -8.65 7.71 6.91
N GLU A 295 -9.70 8.42 7.32
CA GLU A 295 -10.05 9.72 6.73
C GLU A 295 -9.01 10.79 7.04
N LEU A 296 -8.16 10.58 8.07
CA LEU A 296 -7.05 11.48 8.35
C LEU A 296 -6.04 11.54 7.18
N MET A 297 -6.06 10.56 6.27
CA MET A 297 -5.25 10.57 5.04
C MET A 297 -5.96 11.20 3.83
N GLN A 298 -7.16 11.76 4.00
CA GLN A 298 -7.91 12.38 2.90
C GLN A 298 -7.12 13.46 2.13
N PRO A 299 -6.27 14.30 2.76
CA PRO A 299 -5.44 15.27 2.03
C PRO A 299 -4.47 14.63 1.03
N ALA A 300 -4.11 13.35 1.20
CA ALA A 300 -3.21 12.64 0.31
C ALA A 300 -3.89 12.07 -0.94
N VAL A 301 -5.22 12.01 -0.96
CA VAL A 301 -5.98 11.37 -2.05
C VAL A 301 -5.90 12.17 -3.35
N GLU A 302 -6.05 13.49 -3.29
CA GLU A 302 -6.06 14.33 -4.49
C GLU A 302 -4.70 14.39 -5.20
N PRO A 303 -3.56 14.65 -4.51
CA PRO A 303 -2.24 14.60 -5.15
C PRO A 303 -1.96 13.25 -5.80
N PHE A 304 -2.30 12.16 -5.11
CA PHE A 304 -2.13 10.81 -5.63
C PHE A 304 -3.02 10.54 -6.86
N ALA A 305 -4.31 10.90 -6.80
CA ALA A 305 -5.24 10.70 -7.90
C ALA A 305 -4.87 11.55 -9.13
N ALA A 306 -4.36 12.77 -8.93
CA ALA A 306 -3.88 13.63 -10.00
C ALA A 306 -2.66 13.03 -10.71
N ALA A 307 -1.69 12.50 -9.95
CA ALA A 307 -0.53 11.81 -10.50
C ALA A 307 -0.93 10.52 -11.23
N LEU A 308 -1.81 9.71 -10.63
CA LEU A 308 -2.26 8.45 -11.22
C LEU A 308 -2.94 8.64 -12.59
N LYS A 309 -3.69 9.73 -12.78
CA LYS A 309 -4.36 10.04 -14.06
C LYS A 309 -3.40 10.32 -15.22
N LYS A 310 -2.13 10.60 -14.94
CA LYS A 310 -1.10 10.86 -15.95
C LYS A 310 -0.36 9.60 -16.38
N ILE A 311 -0.56 8.51 -15.65
CA ILE A 311 0.05 7.23 -15.96
C ILE A 311 -0.88 6.51 -16.92
N ARG A 312 -0.31 6.00 -18.01
CA ARG A 312 -0.98 5.00 -18.83
C ARG A 312 -1.02 3.68 -18.06
N ILE A 313 -2.18 3.38 -17.48
CA ILE A 313 -2.43 2.12 -16.76
C ILE A 313 -2.89 1.08 -17.77
N GLU A 314 -2.29 -0.11 -17.70
CA GLU A 314 -2.67 -1.27 -18.51
C GLU A 314 -3.47 -2.28 -17.67
N ASP A 315 -4.17 -3.19 -18.34
CA ASP A 315 -4.82 -4.32 -17.66
C ASP A 315 -3.75 -5.26 -17.08
N PRO A 316 -3.84 -5.68 -15.81
CA PRO A 316 -2.86 -6.58 -15.21
C PRO A 316 -2.81 -7.92 -15.96
N ILE A 317 -1.59 -8.38 -16.25
CA ILE A 317 -1.39 -9.69 -16.89
C ILE A 317 -1.44 -10.86 -15.91
N ILE A 318 -1.48 -10.57 -14.61
CA ILE A 318 -1.67 -11.49 -13.49
C ILE A 318 -2.88 -11.00 -12.69
N SER A 319 -3.64 -11.90 -12.06
CA SER A 319 -4.65 -11.49 -11.07
C SER A 319 -4.00 -10.70 -9.93
N VAL A 320 -4.26 -9.39 -9.85
CA VAL A 320 -3.83 -8.54 -8.73
C VAL A 320 -5.02 -8.28 -7.80
N HIS A 321 -4.89 -8.60 -6.52
CA HIS A 321 -5.95 -8.37 -5.52
C HIS A 321 -5.87 -6.98 -4.89
N SER A 322 -7.01 -6.27 -4.89
CA SER A 322 -7.10 -4.93 -4.30
C SER A 322 -7.24 -4.97 -2.78
N ASN A 323 -6.56 -4.08 -2.07
CA ASN A 323 -6.71 -3.97 -0.61
C ASN A 323 -8.07 -3.41 -0.17
N VAL A 324 -8.80 -2.74 -1.05
CA VAL A 324 -10.06 -2.06 -0.70
C VAL A 324 -11.19 -3.07 -0.47
N ASP A 325 -11.25 -4.13 -1.28
CA ASP A 325 -12.32 -5.12 -1.24
C ASP A 325 -11.84 -6.59 -1.27
N GLY A 326 -10.55 -6.83 -1.44
CA GLY A 326 -9.92 -8.16 -1.52
C GLY A 326 -10.08 -8.85 -2.88
N LYS A 327 -10.77 -8.23 -3.84
CA LYS A 327 -11.09 -8.83 -5.15
C LYS A 327 -10.03 -8.49 -6.18
N CYS A 328 -9.95 -9.29 -7.24
CA CYS A 328 -9.07 -9.00 -8.37
C CYS A 328 -9.47 -7.69 -9.07
N TYR A 329 -8.47 -6.95 -9.51
CA TYR A 329 -8.65 -5.92 -10.52
C TYR A 329 -9.24 -6.51 -11.79
N LYS A 330 -10.13 -5.75 -12.43
CA LYS A 330 -10.89 -6.20 -13.62
C LYS A 330 -10.42 -5.53 -14.89
N SER A 331 -9.86 -4.32 -14.77
CA SER A 331 -9.33 -3.51 -15.86
C SER A 331 -8.52 -2.34 -15.30
N ALA A 332 -7.77 -1.67 -16.17
CA ALA A 332 -7.07 -0.41 -15.92
C ALA A 332 -8.00 0.66 -15.32
N GLY A 333 -9.22 0.79 -15.86
CA GLY A 333 -10.23 1.70 -15.32
C GLY A 333 -10.65 1.37 -13.89
N HIS A 334 -10.71 0.08 -13.54
CA HIS A 334 -10.97 -0.35 -12.15
C HIS A 334 -9.80 0.04 -11.23
N ILE A 335 -8.55 -0.09 -11.68
CA ILE A 335 -7.34 0.32 -10.93
C ILE A 335 -7.39 1.83 -10.63
N VAL A 336 -7.60 2.65 -11.65
CA VAL A 336 -7.66 4.12 -11.53
C VAL A 336 -8.74 4.54 -10.53
N GLY A 337 -9.88 3.84 -10.48
CA GLY A 337 -10.96 4.13 -9.55
C GLY A 337 -10.74 3.63 -8.11
N GLN A 338 -9.87 2.65 -7.87
CA GLN A 338 -9.68 2.01 -6.56
C GLN A 338 -8.46 2.50 -5.80
N LEU A 339 -7.33 2.71 -6.47
CA LEU A 339 -6.08 3.09 -5.79
C LEU A 339 -6.22 4.38 -4.95
N PRO A 340 -6.91 5.44 -5.40
CA PRO A 340 -7.14 6.61 -4.54
C PRO A 340 -7.95 6.28 -3.27
N LYS A 341 -8.92 5.36 -3.37
CA LYS A 341 -9.71 4.93 -2.21
C LYS A 341 -8.86 4.15 -1.21
N GLN A 342 -7.85 3.41 -1.69
CA GLN A 342 -6.96 2.60 -0.86
C GLN A 342 -6.26 3.41 0.25
N ILE A 343 -5.98 4.69 0.00
CA ILE A 343 -5.29 5.58 0.94
C ILE A 343 -6.12 5.80 2.22
N VAL A 344 -7.44 5.85 2.11
CA VAL A 344 -8.38 6.20 3.20
C VAL A 344 -9.29 5.04 3.62
N ARG A 345 -9.17 3.88 2.97
CA ARG A 345 -9.96 2.69 3.27
C ARG A 345 -9.10 1.61 3.91
N PRO A 346 -9.70 0.78 4.79
CA PRO A 346 -8.95 -0.28 5.45
C PRO A 346 -8.38 -1.28 4.46
N VAL A 347 -7.16 -1.75 4.74
CA VAL A 347 -6.54 -2.87 4.02
C VAL A 347 -7.23 -4.17 4.44
N LYS A 348 -7.97 -4.76 3.52
CA LYS A 348 -8.67 -6.04 3.69
C LYS A 348 -7.77 -7.24 3.39
N TRP A 349 -6.68 -7.34 4.14
CA TRP A 349 -5.65 -8.37 3.89
C TRP A 349 -6.12 -9.77 4.28
N GLU A 350 -6.74 -9.94 5.45
CA GLU A 350 -7.38 -11.18 5.88
C GLU A 350 -8.34 -11.72 4.80
N GLN A 351 -9.20 -10.84 4.27
CA GLN A 351 -10.16 -11.18 3.23
C GLN A 351 -9.47 -11.53 1.91
N THR A 352 -8.41 -10.80 1.54
CA THR A 352 -7.59 -11.11 0.36
C THR A 352 -7.03 -12.53 0.46
N LEU A 353 -6.44 -12.89 1.60
CA LEU A 353 -5.89 -14.22 1.83
C LEU A 353 -6.99 -15.31 1.83
N HIS A 354 -8.17 -15.05 2.41
CA HIS A 354 -9.29 -15.97 2.29
C HIS A 354 -9.69 -16.22 0.84
N ILE A 355 -9.84 -15.18 0.03
CA ILE A 355 -10.22 -15.28 -1.38
C ILE A 355 -9.14 -16.02 -2.19
N MET A 356 -7.85 -15.70 -1.97
CA MET A 356 -6.74 -16.27 -2.74
C MET A 356 -6.50 -17.76 -2.46
N TYR A 357 -6.76 -18.21 -1.23
CA TYR A 357 -6.48 -19.56 -0.78
C TYR A 357 -7.75 -20.39 -0.51
N GLU A 358 -8.92 -19.91 -0.92
CA GLU A 358 -10.15 -20.71 -0.89
C GLU A 358 -10.04 -21.90 -1.85
N ARG A 359 -10.24 -23.11 -1.32
CA ARG A 359 -10.11 -24.37 -2.06
C ARG A 359 -11.07 -25.42 -1.51
N LYS A 360 -11.44 -26.40 -2.34
CA LYS A 360 -12.21 -27.56 -1.87
C LYS A 360 -11.36 -28.43 -0.95
N GLN A 361 -12.00 -29.14 -0.02
CA GLN A 361 -11.31 -30.06 0.87
C GLN A 361 -10.55 -31.12 0.05
N GLY A 362 -9.27 -31.32 0.39
CA GLY A 362 -8.39 -32.27 -0.29
C GLY A 362 -7.62 -31.69 -1.48
N GLU A 363 -7.93 -30.48 -1.95
CA GLU A 363 -7.12 -29.82 -2.97
C GLU A 363 -5.82 -29.25 -2.38
N HIS A 364 -4.75 -29.29 -3.17
CA HIS A 364 -3.45 -28.74 -2.80
C HIS A 364 -3.44 -27.20 -2.88
N PHE A 365 -2.42 -26.59 -2.27
CA PHE A 365 -2.19 -25.16 -2.28
C PHE A 365 -1.10 -24.77 -3.29
N PRO A 366 -1.16 -23.55 -3.86
CA PRO A 366 -0.05 -22.99 -4.61
C PRO A 366 1.16 -22.76 -3.71
N ARG A 367 2.34 -22.70 -4.32
CA ARG A 367 3.51 -22.15 -3.61
C ARG A 367 3.34 -20.65 -3.48
N THR A 368 3.79 -20.11 -2.36
CA THR A 368 3.70 -18.67 -2.10
C THR A 368 5.09 -18.11 -1.88
N PHE A 369 5.38 -16.95 -2.47
CA PHE A 369 6.64 -16.24 -2.29
C PHE A 369 6.36 -14.85 -1.72
N GLU A 370 6.85 -14.57 -0.51
CA GLU A 370 6.92 -13.20 0.00
C GLU A 370 8.21 -12.56 -0.55
N CYS A 371 8.07 -11.61 -1.47
CA CYS A 371 9.18 -10.94 -2.15
C CYS A 371 9.36 -9.53 -1.61
N GLY A 372 10.41 -9.31 -0.82
CA GLY A 372 10.75 -8.01 -0.25
C GLY A 372 11.17 -8.10 1.21
N PRO A 373 11.47 -6.95 1.85
CA PRO A 373 12.06 -6.94 3.16
C PRO A 373 11.09 -7.46 4.22
N GLY A 374 11.62 -8.21 5.19
CA GLY A 374 10.87 -8.79 6.30
C GLY A 374 10.19 -10.12 5.96
N ARG A 375 9.34 -10.60 6.88
CA ARG A 375 8.63 -11.90 6.79
C ARG A 375 7.20 -11.84 7.35
N GLY A 376 6.63 -10.64 7.31
CA GLY A 376 5.39 -10.31 8.00
C GLY A 376 4.17 -10.95 7.33
N LEU A 377 4.14 -10.99 5.99
CA LEU A 377 3.02 -11.55 5.25
C LEU A 377 2.97 -13.06 5.41
N LYS A 378 4.12 -13.75 5.39
CA LYS A 378 4.19 -15.18 5.72
C LYS A 378 3.69 -15.46 7.14
N ALA A 379 4.05 -14.63 8.13
CA ALA A 379 3.57 -14.79 9.49
C ALA A 379 2.05 -14.61 9.60
N ILE A 380 1.48 -13.64 8.88
CA ILE A 380 0.03 -13.41 8.81
C ILE A 380 -0.67 -14.59 8.11
N LEU A 381 -0.14 -15.07 6.99
CA LEU A 381 -0.70 -16.20 6.26
C LEU A 381 -0.82 -17.45 7.14
N LYS A 382 0.14 -17.71 8.03
CA LYS A 382 0.05 -18.81 9.00
C LYS A 382 -1.21 -18.73 9.88
N GLN A 383 -1.60 -17.52 10.26
CA GLN A 383 -2.76 -17.27 11.12
C GLN A 383 -4.10 -17.39 10.35
N VAL A 384 -4.08 -17.18 9.03
CA VAL A 384 -5.28 -17.30 8.17
C VAL A 384 -5.44 -18.72 7.62
N ASN A 385 -4.35 -19.31 7.13
CA ASN A 385 -4.34 -20.62 6.49
C ASN A 385 -2.98 -21.31 6.67
N ALA A 386 -2.88 -22.17 7.69
CA ALA A 386 -1.65 -22.91 8.00
C ALA A 386 -1.20 -23.83 6.86
N LYS A 387 -2.13 -24.42 6.10
CA LYS A 387 -1.79 -25.34 5.00
C LYS A 387 -1.17 -24.60 3.80
N ALA A 388 -1.67 -23.40 3.48
CA ALA A 388 -1.06 -22.54 2.47
C ALA A 388 0.30 -22.00 2.94
N TRP A 389 0.44 -21.76 4.25
CA TRP A 389 1.71 -21.33 4.84
C TRP A 389 2.82 -22.38 4.71
N ASP A 390 2.50 -23.67 4.79
CA ASP A 390 3.49 -24.76 4.68
C ASP A 390 4.27 -24.74 3.34
N THR A 391 3.66 -24.23 2.27
CA THR A 391 4.26 -24.08 0.93
C THR A 391 4.79 -22.67 0.65
N THR A 392 4.95 -21.84 1.70
CA THR A 392 5.38 -20.44 1.56
C THR A 392 6.89 -20.28 1.79
N LEU A 393 7.56 -19.61 0.86
CA LEU A 393 8.96 -19.20 0.94
C LEU A 393 9.06 -17.68 1.09
N ASN A 394 10.11 -17.23 1.74
CA ASN A 394 10.47 -15.82 1.82
C ASN A 394 11.72 -15.62 0.95
N VAL A 395 11.72 -14.59 0.12
CA VAL A 395 12.87 -14.23 -0.69
C VAL A 395 13.64 -13.17 0.08
N GLU A 396 14.83 -13.53 0.59
CA GLU A 396 15.63 -12.68 1.47
C GLU A 396 16.06 -11.40 0.75
N ALA A 397 15.51 -10.27 1.18
CA ALA A 397 15.69 -8.98 0.53
C ALA A 397 16.57 -8.03 1.35
#